data_AF-A0A4R4XIY8-F1
#
_entry.id   AF-A0A4R4XIY8-F1
#
_cell.length_a   1.000
_cell.length_b   1.000
_cell.length_c   1.000
_cell.angle_alpha   90.00
_cell.angle_beta   90.00
_cell.angle_gamma   90.00
#
_symmetry.space_group_name_H-M   'P 1'
#
loop_
_entity.id
_entity.type
_entity.pdbx_description
1 polymer ?
#
loop_
_entity_poly.entity_id
_entity_poly.type
_entity_poly.pdbx_seq_one_letter_code
_entity_poly.pdbx_strand_id
1 'polypeptide(L)'
;MKSVYRALAGLVAIGVVVQAMTIALAWFTAIKDMDDGLVIDKNTDLNFGHVAHGWIGMMAIPVIALLLLIVSFFAKVQGGVRWALYVVGLVALQIALAFVSFGTPIVGTLHGLNAFALAGVASMAARRAVATPAPAAAESPAEAAR
;
A
#
# COMPACT_ATOMS: atom_id res chain seq x y z
N MET A 1 -19.68 6.96 2.10
CA MET A 1 -18.31 7.15 1.57
C MET A 1 -17.21 7.01 2.62
N LYS A 2 -17.39 7.45 3.88
CA LYS A 2 -16.36 7.27 4.94
C LYS A 2 -15.98 5.81 5.20
N SER A 3 -16.96 4.91 5.26
CA SER A 3 -16.74 3.46 5.41
C SER A 3 -16.02 2.85 4.21
N VAL A 4 -16.43 3.22 2.99
CA VAL A 4 -15.78 2.78 1.74
C VAL A 4 -14.33 3.25 1.69
N TYR A 5 -14.06 4.51 2.03
CA TYR A 5 -12.70 5.05 2.14
C TYR A 5 -11.85 4.24 3.12
N ARG A 6 -12.38 3.96 4.31
CA ARG A 6 -11.70 3.15 5.33
C ARG A 6 -11.38 1.74 4.82
N ALA A 7 -12.36 1.10 4.18
CA ALA A 7 -12.20 -0.24 3.63
C ALA A 7 -11.13 -0.27 2.53
N LEU A 8 -11.19 0.63 1.56
CA LEU A 8 -10.21 0.73 0.48
C LEU A 8 -8.79 1.00 1.00
N ALA A 9 -8.64 1.94 1.93
CA ALA A 9 -7.34 2.22 2.56
C ALA A 9 -6.80 1.00 3.33
N GLY A 10 -7.66 0.28 4.05
CA GLY A 10 -7.28 -0.97 4.71
C GLY A 10 -6.91 -2.08 3.73
N LEU A 11 -7.63 -2.19 2.60
CA LEU A 11 -7.35 -3.17 1.55
C LEU A 11 -6.00 -2.92 0.87
N VAL A 12 -5.58 -1.65 0.69
CA VAL A 12 -4.22 -1.36 0.21
C VAL A 12 -3.17 -1.90 1.19
N ALA A 13 -3.32 -1.62 2.49
CA ALA A 13 -2.36 -2.10 3.50
C ALA A 13 -2.30 -3.64 3.56
N ILE A 14 -3.47 -4.31 3.57
CA ILE A 14 -3.56 -5.78 3.53
C ILE A 14 -2.96 -6.31 2.23
N GLY A 15 -3.22 -5.66 1.09
CA GLY A 15 -2.65 -6.03 -0.20
C GLY A 15 -1.12 -6.04 -0.19
N VAL A 16 -0.48 -5.06 0.47
CA VAL A 16 0.98 -5.03 0.64
C VAL A 16 1.46 -6.21 1.50
N VAL A 17 0.75 -6.56 2.57
CA VAL A 17 1.09 -7.73 3.39
C VAL A 17 1.00 -9.02 2.58
N VAL A 18 -0.10 -9.21 1.83
CA VAL A 18 -0.26 -10.39 0.96
C VAL A 18 0.84 -10.42 -0.10
N GLN A 19 1.21 -9.27 -0.68
CA GLN A 19 2.32 -9.16 -1.61
C GLN A 19 3.67 -9.58 -1.00
N ALA A 20 3.91 -9.25 0.27
CA ALA A 20 5.11 -9.68 1.00
C ALA A 20 5.08 -11.20 1.30
N MET A 21 3.92 -11.75 1.61
CA MET A 21 3.74 -13.19 1.80
C MET A 21 4.02 -13.98 0.51
N THR A 22 3.53 -13.48 -0.63
CA THR A 22 3.71 -14.18 -1.92
C THR A 22 5.14 -14.15 -2.41
N ILE A 23 5.91 -13.07 -2.19
CA ILE A 23 7.34 -13.06 -2.55
C ILE A 23 8.18 -13.94 -1.63
N ALA A 24 7.81 -14.06 -0.35
CA ALA A 24 8.45 -15.03 0.54
C ALA A 24 8.20 -16.47 0.05
N LEU A 25 6.94 -16.82 -0.24
CA LEU A 25 6.59 -18.10 -0.86
C LEU A 25 7.39 -18.33 -2.16
N ALA A 26 7.48 -17.31 -3.01
CA ALA A 26 8.19 -17.38 -4.29
C ALA A 26 9.64 -17.84 -4.14
N TRP A 27 10.38 -17.22 -3.23
CA TRP A 27 11.79 -17.53 -3.02
C TRP A 27 12.02 -18.81 -2.23
N PHE A 28 11.17 -19.13 -1.24
CA PHE A 28 11.26 -20.44 -0.57
C PHE A 28 10.99 -21.60 -1.53
N THR A 29 10.02 -21.45 -2.45
CA THR A 29 9.80 -22.43 -3.52
C THR A 29 11.00 -22.51 -4.47
N ALA A 30 11.54 -21.36 -4.90
CA ALA A 30 12.70 -21.33 -5.80
C ALA A 30 13.94 -22.01 -5.19
N ILE A 31 14.23 -21.75 -3.91
CA ILE A 31 15.34 -22.38 -3.18
C ILE A 31 15.12 -23.89 -3.10
N LYS A 32 13.92 -24.34 -2.72
CA LYS A 32 13.60 -25.77 -2.68
C LYS A 32 13.79 -26.44 -4.04
N ASP A 33 13.31 -25.81 -5.11
CA ASP A 33 13.43 -26.37 -6.46
C ASP A 33 14.90 -26.40 -6.91
N MET A 34 15.72 -25.41 -6.51
CA MET A 34 17.18 -25.45 -6.73
C MET A 34 17.86 -26.58 -5.96
N ASP A 35 17.47 -26.83 -4.71
CA ASP A 35 17.96 -27.96 -3.91
C ASP A 35 17.59 -29.30 -4.55
N ASP A 36 16.44 -29.37 -5.23
CA ASP A 36 15.99 -30.53 -6.01
C ASP A 36 16.65 -30.63 -7.41
N GLY A 37 17.54 -29.71 -7.76
CA GLY A 37 18.36 -29.75 -8.98
C GLY A 37 17.92 -28.81 -10.11
N LEU A 38 16.93 -27.93 -9.89
CA LEU A 38 16.56 -26.90 -10.85
C LEU A 38 17.69 -25.87 -11.00
N VAL A 39 18.05 -25.54 -12.23
CA VAL A 39 18.92 -24.39 -12.56
C VAL A 39 18.04 -23.22 -12.97
N ILE A 40 18.10 -22.11 -12.22
CA ILE A 40 17.36 -20.89 -12.55
C ILE A 40 18.16 -20.06 -13.55
N ASP A 41 17.58 -19.83 -14.72
CA ASP A 41 18.12 -18.95 -15.76
C ASP A 41 17.00 -18.12 -16.42
N LYS A 42 17.32 -17.42 -17.51
CA LYS A 42 16.37 -16.56 -18.24
C LYS A 42 15.19 -17.31 -18.88
N ASN A 43 15.28 -18.63 -19.01
CA ASN A 43 14.25 -19.50 -19.59
C ASN A 43 13.40 -20.18 -18.50
N THR A 44 13.71 -19.95 -17.22
CA THR A 44 12.92 -20.47 -16.11
C THR A 44 11.63 -19.66 -15.96
N ASP A 45 10.50 -20.36 -16.00
CA ASP A 45 9.21 -19.74 -15.73
C ASP A 45 9.09 -19.28 -14.26
N LEU A 46 8.39 -18.18 -14.06
CA LEU A 46 8.07 -17.69 -12.73
C LEU A 46 7.11 -18.64 -12.03
N ASN A 47 7.47 -19.08 -10.82
CA ASN A 47 6.54 -19.83 -9.98
C ASN A 47 5.35 -18.96 -9.53
N PHE A 48 4.32 -19.60 -8.97
CA PHE A 48 3.09 -18.93 -8.54
C PHE A 48 3.33 -17.75 -7.60
N GLY A 49 4.29 -17.85 -6.66
CA GLY A 49 4.59 -16.77 -5.72
C GLY A 49 5.06 -15.50 -6.42
N HIS A 50 5.95 -15.64 -7.42
CA HIS A 50 6.43 -14.52 -8.23
C HIS A 50 5.30 -13.88 -9.04
N VAL A 51 4.47 -14.70 -9.70
CA VAL A 51 3.32 -14.23 -10.49
C VAL A 51 2.33 -13.50 -9.61
N ALA A 52 1.99 -14.07 -8.45
CA ALA A 52 1.05 -13.47 -7.50
C ALA A 52 1.59 -12.15 -6.92
N HIS A 53 2.87 -12.10 -6.52
CA HIS A 53 3.52 -10.87 -6.07
C HIS A 53 3.42 -9.76 -7.13
N GLY A 54 3.81 -10.07 -8.38
CA GLY A 54 3.76 -9.12 -9.49
C GLY A 54 2.35 -8.65 -9.79
N TRP A 55 1.38 -9.56 -9.88
CA TRP A 55 -0.01 -9.22 -10.20
C TRP A 55 -0.67 -8.36 -9.11
N ILE A 56 -0.47 -8.70 -7.83
CA ILE A 56 -1.01 -7.92 -6.71
C ILE A 56 -0.41 -6.50 -6.71
N GLY A 57 0.92 -6.39 -6.93
CA GLY A 57 1.62 -5.11 -6.94
C GLY A 57 1.35 -4.22 -8.15
N MET A 58 1.16 -4.82 -9.34
CA MET A 58 0.98 -4.08 -10.59
C MET A 58 -0.48 -3.84 -10.97
N MET A 59 -1.41 -4.64 -10.45
CA MET A 59 -2.83 -4.54 -10.82
C MET A 59 -3.73 -4.28 -9.61
N ALA A 60 -3.77 -5.19 -8.64
CA ALA A 60 -4.75 -5.10 -7.54
C ALA A 60 -4.56 -3.84 -6.68
N ILE A 61 -3.35 -3.61 -6.15
CA ILE A 61 -3.07 -2.45 -5.29
C ILE A 61 -3.26 -1.11 -6.03
N PRO A 62 -2.73 -0.92 -7.26
CA PRO A 62 -2.95 0.31 -8.01
C PRO A 62 -4.42 0.63 -8.27
N VAL A 63 -5.22 -0.37 -8.67
CA VAL A 63 -6.66 -0.17 -8.88
C VAL A 63 -7.36 0.25 -7.59
N ILE A 64 -7.08 -0.43 -6.47
CA ILE A 64 -7.66 -0.08 -5.16
C ILE A 64 -7.22 1.32 -4.71
N ALA A 65 -5.96 1.71 -4.94
CA ALA A 65 -5.45 3.04 -4.61
C ALA A 65 -6.11 4.15 -5.44
N LEU A 66 -6.37 3.92 -6.73
CA LEU A 66 -7.11 4.85 -7.57
C LEU A 66 -8.57 4.97 -7.13
N LEU A 67 -9.22 3.85 -6.80
CA LEU A 67 -10.57 3.87 -6.22
C LEU A 67 -10.60 4.62 -4.88
N LEU A 68 -9.57 4.45 -4.04
CA LEU A 68 -9.43 5.21 -2.79
C LEU A 68 -9.36 6.72 -3.06
N LEU A 69 -8.57 7.14 -4.07
CA LEU A 69 -8.48 8.54 -4.48
C LEU A 69 -9.83 9.08 -4.98
N ILE A 70 -10.52 8.35 -5.86
CA ILE A 70 -11.85 8.74 -6.35
C ILE A 70 -12.83 8.89 -5.19
N VAL A 71 -12.90 7.89 -4.30
CA VAL A 71 -13.79 7.90 -3.12
C VAL A 71 -13.44 9.03 -2.15
N SER A 72 -12.16 9.42 -2.06
CA SER A 72 -11.69 10.44 -1.12
C SER A 72 -12.35 11.80 -1.29
N PHE A 73 -12.73 12.17 -2.53
CA PHE A 73 -13.43 13.42 -2.83
C PHE A 73 -14.84 13.47 -2.20
N PHE A 74 -15.45 12.31 -1.97
CA PHE A 74 -16.81 12.19 -1.44
C PHE A 74 -16.84 11.71 0.03
N ALA A 75 -15.70 11.27 0.57
CA ALA A 75 -15.60 10.62 1.87
C ALA A 75 -15.83 11.56 3.06
N LYS A 76 -15.65 12.88 2.88
CA LYS A 76 -15.71 13.90 3.93
C LYS A 76 -14.83 13.57 5.13
N VAL A 77 -13.69 12.93 4.88
CA VAL A 77 -12.62 12.68 5.86
C VAL A 77 -11.70 13.89 5.87
N GLN A 78 -11.41 14.46 7.04
CA GLN A 78 -10.50 15.60 7.14
C GLN A 78 -9.11 15.24 6.57
N GLY A 79 -8.72 15.94 5.50
CA GLY A 79 -7.50 15.66 4.76
C GLY A 79 -7.51 14.33 3.97
N GLY A 80 -8.68 13.71 3.75
CA GLY A 80 -8.82 12.40 3.11
C GLY A 80 -8.21 12.32 1.71
N VAL A 81 -8.39 13.38 0.91
CA VAL A 81 -7.78 13.50 -0.43
C VAL A 81 -6.26 13.51 -0.35
N ARG A 82 -5.68 14.29 0.57
CA ARG A 82 -4.23 14.36 0.77
C ARG A 82 -3.63 13.00 1.13
N TRP A 83 -4.28 12.26 2.03
CA TRP A 83 -3.85 10.90 2.38
C TRP A 83 -3.97 9.93 1.21
N ALA A 84 -5.04 10.01 0.41
CA ALA A 84 -5.19 9.17 -0.77
C ALA A 84 -4.12 9.49 -1.84
N LEU A 85 -3.75 10.76 -2.01
CA LEU A 85 -2.64 11.17 -2.88
C LEU A 85 -1.30 10.62 -2.41
N TYR A 86 -1.03 10.61 -1.09
CA TYR A 86 0.18 9.95 -0.58
C TYR A 86 0.20 8.46 -0.89
N VAL A 87 -0.94 7.76 -0.74
CA VAL A 87 -1.04 6.34 -1.10
C VAL A 87 -0.76 6.14 -2.59
N VAL A 88 -1.41 6.90 -3.47
CA VAL A 88 -1.18 6.80 -4.93
C VAL A 88 0.25 7.14 -5.32
N GLY A 89 0.83 8.18 -4.73
CA GLY A 89 2.23 8.56 -4.97
C GLY A 89 3.21 7.48 -4.54
N LEU A 90 2.99 6.87 -3.37
CA LEU A 90 3.82 5.76 -2.89
C LEU A 90 3.64 4.49 -3.74
N VAL A 91 2.45 4.22 -4.28
CA VAL A 91 2.23 3.12 -5.24
C VAL A 91 2.99 3.38 -6.54
N ALA A 92 2.92 4.59 -7.09
CA ALA A 92 3.66 4.96 -8.29
C ALA A 92 5.18 4.83 -8.07
N LEU A 93 5.68 5.30 -6.92
CA LEU A 93 7.08 5.14 -6.53
C LEU A 93 7.45 3.65 -6.36
N GLN A 94 6.59 2.82 -5.76
CA GLN A 94 6.81 1.39 -5.59
C GLN A 94 7.06 0.69 -6.93
N ILE A 95 6.22 1.00 -7.93
CA ILE A 95 6.30 0.44 -9.28
C ILE A 95 7.57 0.91 -9.97
N ALA A 96 7.90 2.21 -9.89
CA ALA A 96 9.12 2.74 -10.47
C ALA A 96 10.38 2.06 -9.89
N LEU A 97 10.44 1.92 -8.55
CA LEU A 97 11.54 1.23 -7.88
C LEU A 97 11.62 -0.24 -8.29
N ALA A 98 10.49 -0.92 -8.51
CA ALA A 98 10.47 -2.31 -8.97
C ALA A 98 11.15 -2.45 -10.35
N PHE A 99 10.76 -1.63 -11.32
CA PHE A 99 11.33 -1.68 -12.66
C PHE A 99 12.82 -1.35 -12.68
N VAL A 100 13.24 -0.32 -11.93
CA VAL A 100 14.66 0.03 -11.81
C VAL A 100 15.47 -1.12 -11.20
N SER A 101 14.87 -1.89 -10.28
CA SER A 101 15.55 -3.02 -9.61
C SER A 101 15.93 -4.15 -10.57
N PHE A 102 15.24 -4.31 -11.71
CA PHE A 102 15.65 -5.30 -12.72
C PHE A 102 16.99 -4.97 -13.37
N GLY A 103 17.35 -3.68 -13.47
CA GLY A 103 18.66 -3.23 -13.97
C GLY A 103 19.68 -2.96 -12.85
N THR A 104 19.22 -2.60 -11.65
CA THR A 104 20.08 -2.26 -10.51
C THR A 104 19.55 -2.92 -9.23
N PRO A 105 19.91 -4.19 -8.94
CA PRO A 105 19.28 -4.99 -7.89
C PRO A 105 19.27 -4.36 -6.49
N ILE A 106 20.30 -3.58 -6.14
CA ILE A 106 20.37 -2.92 -4.83
C ILE A 106 19.22 -1.93 -4.59
N VAL A 107 18.62 -1.37 -5.65
CA VAL A 107 17.43 -0.51 -5.58
C VAL A 107 16.22 -1.29 -5.04
N GLY A 108 16.21 -2.62 -5.13
CA GLY A 108 15.19 -3.48 -4.54
C GLY A 108 15.05 -3.30 -3.03
N THR A 109 16.11 -2.87 -2.34
CA THR A 109 16.04 -2.53 -0.90
C THR A 109 15.15 -1.31 -0.65
N LEU A 110 15.21 -0.30 -1.53
CA LEU A 110 14.35 0.89 -1.46
C LEU A 110 12.91 0.53 -1.81
N HIS A 111 12.70 -0.38 -2.76
CA HIS A 111 11.37 -0.94 -3.04
C HIS A 111 10.79 -1.63 -1.78
N GLY A 112 11.57 -2.46 -1.10
CA GLY A 112 11.17 -3.08 0.17
C GLY A 112 10.83 -2.05 1.25
N LEU A 113 11.66 -1.01 1.41
CA LEU A 113 11.39 0.08 2.37
C LEU A 113 10.10 0.86 2.04
N ASN A 114 9.89 1.18 0.76
CA ASN A 114 8.71 1.91 0.32
C ASN A 114 7.41 1.09 0.49
N ALA A 115 7.48 -0.24 0.45
CA ALA A 115 6.34 -1.11 0.78
C ALA A 115 5.86 -0.89 2.22
N PHE A 116 6.79 -0.79 3.19
CA PHE A 116 6.45 -0.49 4.58
C PHE A 116 5.86 0.93 4.72
N ALA A 117 6.43 1.91 4.02
CA ALA A 117 5.89 3.27 4.00
C ALA A 117 4.45 3.29 3.45
N LEU A 118 4.20 2.60 2.34
CA LEU A 118 2.87 2.47 1.73
C LEU A 118 1.87 1.82 2.68
N ALA A 119 2.23 0.68 3.30
CA ALA A 119 1.37 0.00 4.26
C ALA A 119 1.06 0.88 5.48
N GLY A 120 2.06 1.60 6.01
CA GLY A 120 1.90 2.54 7.12
C GLY A 120 0.99 3.72 6.78
N VAL A 121 1.22 4.37 5.64
CA VAL A 121 0.42 5.52 5.18
C VAL A 121 -1.02 5.10 4.87
N ALA A 122 -1.23 3.96 4.22
CA ALA A 122 -2.56 3.42 3.95
C ALA A 122 -3.31 3.07 5.26
N SER A 123 -2.62 2.46 6.22
CA SER A 123 -3.17 2.20 7.56
C SER A 123 -3.57 3.49 8.28
N MET A 124 -2.75 4.54 8.18
CA MET A 124 -3.07 5.84 8.76
C MET A 124 -4.27 6.51 8.07
N ALA A 125 -4.37 6.42 6.75
CA ALA A 125 -5.56 6.87 6.01
C ALA A 125 -6.82 6.16 6.53
N ALA A 126 -6.79 4.83 6.68
CA ALA A 126 -7.91 4.05 7.21
C ALA A 126 -8.32 4.47 8.63
N ARG A 127 -7.35 4.81 9.50
CA ARG A 127 -7.61 5.30 10.87
C ARG A 127 -8.25 6.69 10.88
N ARG A 128 -7.84 7.59 9.99
CA ARG A 128 -8.42 8.95 9.90
C ARG A 128 -9.92 8.95 9.58
N ALA A 129 -10.42 7.90 8.94
CA ALA A 129 -11.85 7.74 8.70
C ALA A 129 -12.68 7.39 9.95
N VAL A 130 -12.06 6.93 11.04
CA VAL A 130 -12.76 6.65 12.31
C VAL A 130 -12.76 7.85 13.24
N ALA A 131 -11.73 8.70 13.19
CA ALA A 131 -11.63 9.86 14.06
C ALA A 131 -12.89 10.74 13.93
N THR A 132 -13.58 10.91 15.06
CA THR A 132 -14.60 11.94 15.25
C THR A 132 -13.87 13.24 15.59
N PRO A 133 -14.23 14.39 15.00
CA PRO A 133 -13.68 15.66 15.45
C PRO A 133 -13.91 15.80 16.95
N ALA A 134 -12.88 16.16 17.72
CA ALA A 134 -13.09 16.57 19.10
C ALA A 134 -14.08 17.76 19.09
N PRO A 135 -15.08 17.80 19.98
CA PRO A 135 -15.94 18.98 20.10
C PRO A 135 -15.03 20.19 20.28
N ALA A 136 -15.20 21.22 19.44
CA ALA A 136 -14.59 22.51 19.71
C ALA A 136 -14.97 22.89 21.14
N ALA A 137 -13.98 23.17 21.99
CA ALA A 137 -14.23 23.64 23.34
C ALA A 137 -15.18 24.83 23.21
N ALA A 138 -16.41 24.67 23.69
CA ALA A 138 -17.38 25.76 23.69
C ALA A 138 -16.73 26.91 24.47
N GLU A 139 -16.50 28.03 23.80
CA GLU A 139 -16.11 29.27 24.47
C GLU A 139 -17.13 29.51 25.57
N SER A 140 -16.63 29.47 26.81
CA SER A 140 -17.41 29.75 28.00
C SER A 140 -18.01 31.16 27.86
N PRO A 141 -19.33 31.35 28.07
CA PRO A 141 -19.97 32.68 28.02
C PRO A 141 -19.38 33.72 28.98
N ALA A 142 -18.46 33.33 29.87
CA ALA A 142 -17.86 34.19 30.89
C ALA A 142 -16.92 35.29 30.35
N GLU A 143 -16.48 35.21 29.08
CA GLU A 143 -15.56 36.21 28.49
C GLU A 143 -16.28 37.34 27.75
N ALA A 144 -17.58 37.21 27.48
CA ALA A 144 -18.39 38.25 26.81
C ALA A 144 -18.91 39.35 27.76
N ALA A 145 -18.58 39.27 29.06
CA ALA A 145 -19.10 40.16 30.10
C ALA A 145 -18.03 40.99 30.83
N ARG A 146 -16.84 41.16 30.23
CA ARG A 146 -15.76 42.02 30.77
C ARG A 146 -15.44 43.17 29.83
#